data_AF-A0A090M0G6-F1
#
_entry.id   AF-A0A090M0G6-F1
#
_cell.length_a   1.000
_cell.length_b   1.000
_cell.length_c   1.000
_cell.angle_alpha   90.00
_cell.angle_beta   90.00
_cell.angle_gamma   90.00
#
_symmetry.space_group_name_H-M   'P 1'
#
loop_
_entity.id
_entity.type
_entity.pdbx_description
1 polymer ?
#
loop_
_entity_poly.entity_id
_entity_poly.type
_entity_poly.pdbx_seq_one_letter_code
_entity_poly.pdbx_strand_id
1 'polypeptide(L)'
;MSVAAVASRAIAPEPTTATGRANARDIAPLEGTVRELLETFFDTQRERCAAYERWNAASAAALAGTLSDEAFVSATTAATASMGALSEKIIACERGLRKLECDEMATMVRIVQMGERTRLEMTCALHALRRARNRGEWSWQRSDAKVRMDNVARASEVNVDEVSGELRPSWAHVSGDNASACTRGCACVQEAPEPTREEFDNAVAEATQELERSAQEINDAVEELRYALEDEL
;
A
#
# COMPACT_ATOMS: atom_id res chain seq x y z
N MET A 1 37.94 -37.63 7.44
CA MET A 1 38.10 -36.17 7.55
C MET A 1 38.08 -35.57 6.15
N SER A 2 36.99 -34.90 5.76
CA SER A 2 37.01 -33.71 4.89
C SER A 2 35.58 -33.18 4.84
N VAL A 3 35.35 -32.06 5.52
CA VAL A 3 34.05 -31.39 5.64
C VAL A 3 33.85 -30.52 4.41
N ALA A 4 32.65 -30.61 3.83
CA ALA A 4 32.21 -29.83 2.68
C ALA A 4 32.16 -28.33 3.00
N ALA A 5 32.63 -27.52 2.06
CA ALA A 5 32.47 -26.08 2.07
C ALA A 5 31.01 -25.71 1.75
N VAL A 6 30.30 -25.14 2.71
CA VAL A 6 29.02 -24.45 2.46
C VAL A 6 29.33 -22.97 2.29
N ALA A 7 29.05 -22.46 1.09
CA ALA A 7 29.22 -21.06 0.74
C ALA A 7 28.22 -20.19 1.53
N SER A 8 28.76 -19.32 2.37
CA SER A 8 28.02 -18.28 3.08
C SER A 8 27.44 -17.28 2.06
N ARG A 9 26.15 -17.33 1.78
CA ARG A 9 25.46 -16.26 1.05
C ARG A 9 25.32 -15.07 1.99
N ALA A 10 26.09 -14.02 1.71
CA ALA A 10 25.98 -12.74 2.39
C ALA A 10 24.57 -12.17 2.20
N ILE A 11 23.92 -11.82 3.31
CA ILE A 11 22.68 -11.07 3.34
C ILE A 11 22.98 -9.68 2.77
N ALA A 12 22.35 -9.33 1.65
CA ALA A 12 22.46 -8.00 1.08
C ALA A 12 21.85 -6.96 2.04
N PRO A 13 22.44 -5.76 2.20
CA PRO A 13 21.87 -4.71 3.03
C PRO A 13 20.52 -4.25 2.48
N GLU A 14 19.56 -4.02 3.37
CA GLU A 14 18.18 -3.63 3.04
C GLU A 14 18.13 -2.40 2.12
N PRO A 15 17.28 -2.39 1.07
CA PRO A 15 17.07 -1.20 0.25
C PRO A 15 16.41 -0.11 1.09
N THR A 16 17.14 0.98 1.30
CA THR A 16 16.64 2.18 1.97
C THR A 16 15.62 2.86 1.05
N THR A 17 14.34 2.66 1.30
CA THR A 17 13.27 3.43 0.65
C THR A 17 13.19 4.84 1.26
N ALA A 18 12.87 5.82 0.41
CA ALA A 18 12.93 7.26 0.68
C ALA A 18 11.94 7.78 1.74
N THR A 19 11.16 6.92 2.39
CA THR A 19 10.37 7.24 3.57
C THR A 19 11.16 6.88 4.83
N GLY A 20 12.18 7.67 5.12
CA GLY A 20 13.01 7.59 6.32
C GLY A 20 12.23 7.84 7.62
N ARG A 21 11.38 6.89 8.03
CA ARG A 21 10.99 6.72 9.42
C ARG A 21 11.44 5.34 9.88
N ALA A 22 12.72 5.30 10.25
CA ALA A 22 13.21 4.36 11.26
C ALA A 22 12.51 4.67 12.59
N ASN A 23 11.26 4.24 12.75
CA ASN A 23 10.69 4.02 14.06
C ASN A 23 11.03 2.58 14.43
N ALA A 24 12.31 2.30 14.69
CA ALA A 24 12.67 1.16 15.51
C ALA A 24 12.22 1.47 16.95
N ARG A 25 10.89 1.49 17.17
CA ARG A 25 10.35 1.30 18.51
C ARG A 25 10.93 -0.02 18.99
N ASP A 26 11.48 -0.03 20.19
CA ASP A 26 12.02 -1.25 20.77
C ASP A 26 10.84 -2.14 21.17
N ILE A 27 10.34 -2.91 20.20
CA ILE A 27 9.18 -3.79 20.36
C ILE A 27 9.64 -5.05 21.08
N ALA A 28 9.28 -5.21 22.35
CA ALA A 28 9.64 -6.41 23.09
C ALA A 28 9.12 -7.69 22.39
N PRO A 29 9.87 -8.81 22.43
CA PRO A 29 9.36 -10.09 21.96
C PRO A 29 8.09 -10.45 22.73
N LEU A 30 7.12 -11.03 22.03
CA LEU A 30 5.98 -11.65 22.68
C LEU A 30 6.45 -12.95 23.35
N GLU A 31 6.10 -13.14 24.61
CA GLU A 31 6.39 -14.37 25.34
C GLU A 31 5.29 -15.40 25.10
N GLY A 32 5.65 -16.68 25.08
CA GLY A 32 4.72 -17.79 24.86
C GLY A 32 5.42 -19.01 24.28
N THR A 33 4.65 -20.06 24.04
CA THR A 33 5.04 -21.22 23.24
C THR A 33 4.99 -20.89 21.74
N VAL A 34 5.66 -21.69 20.90
CA VAL A 34 5.61 -21.57 19.44
C VAL A 34 4.15 -21.52 18.95
N ARG A 35 3.33 -22.45 19.44
CA ARG A 35 1.89 -22.51 19.16
C ARG A 35 1.17 -21.20 19.51
N GLU A 36 1.30 -20.70 20.73
CA GLU A 36 0.62 -19.47 21.17
C GLU A 36 1.02 -18.26 20.31
N LEU A 37 2.29 -18.20 19.88
CA LEU A 37 2.79 -17.15 19.00
C LEU A 37 2.19 -17.26 17.59
N LEU A 38 2.09 -18.46 17.03
CA LEU A 38 1.48 -18.71 15.72
C LEU A 38 -0.03 -18.44 15.72
N GLU A 39 -0.74 -18.90 16.75
CA GLU A 39 -2.16 -18.59 16.95
C GLU A 39 -2.37 -17.06 17.05
N THR A 40 -1.54 -16.38 17.85
CA THR A 40 -1.57 -14.92 17.95
C THR A 40 -1.30 -14.25 16.61
N PHE A 41 -0.36 -14.76 15.82
CA PHE A 41 -0.10 -14.27 14.47
C PHE A 41 -1.34 -14.40 13.58
N PHE A 42 -1.96 -15.58 13.52
CA PHE A 42 -3.14 -15.81 12.68
C PHE A 42 -4.34 -14.97 13.10
N ASP A 43 -4.56 -14.81 14.40
CA ASP A 43 -5.61 -13.93 14.94
C ASP A 43 -5.38 -12.48 14.51
N THR A 44 -4.13 -12.02 14.63
CA THR A 44 -3.73 -10.68 14.22
C THR A 44 -3.85 -10.47 12.71
N GLN A 45 -3.58 -11.50 11.89
CA GLN A 45 -3.81 -11.44 10.44
C GLN A 45 -5.30 -11.35 10.09
N ARG A 46 -6.18 -12.06 10.80
CA ARG A 46 -7.64 -11.94 10.60
C ARG A 46 -8.13 -10.53 10.92
N GLU A 47 -7.67 -9.96 12.04
CA GLU A 47 -7.97 -8.57 12.40
C GLU A 47 -7.46 -7.58 11.35
N ARG A 48 -6.26 -7.82 10.81
CA ARG A 48 -5.66 -7.02 9.74
C ARG A 48 -6.48 -7.08 8.46
N CYS A 49 -6.87 -8.26 8.00
CA CYS A 49 -7.75 -8.44 6.83
C CYS A 49 -9.06 -7.65 7.00
N ALA A 50 -9.69 -7.72 8.17
CA ALA A 50 -10.91 -6.95 8.45
C ALA A 50 -10.67 -5.43 8.47
N ALA A 51 -9.48 -4.96 8.87
CA ALA A 51 -9.11 -3.55 8.77
C ALA A 51 -8.91 -3.10 7.31
N TYR A 52 -8.26 -3.92 6.49
CA TYR A 52 -8.12 -3.68 5.05
C TYR A 52 -9.46 -3.61 4.33
N GLU A 53 -10.37 -4.56 4.58
CA GLU A 53 -11.67 -4.59 3.93
C GLU A 53 -12.48 -3.32 4.22
N ARG A 54 -12.46 -2.86 5.47
CA ARG A 54 -13.10 -1.59 5.87
C ARG A 54 -12.50 -0.39 5.15
N TRP A 55 -11.17 -0.32 5.07
CA TRP A 55 -10.51 0.78 4.36
C TRP A 55 -10.74 0.73 2.84
N ASN A 56 -10.64 -0.45 2.22
CA ASN A 56 -10.92 -0.65 0.80
C ASN A 56 -12.37 -0.26 0.45
N ALA A 57 -13.34 -0.60 1.31
CA ALA A 57 -14.72 -0.18 1.13
C ALA A 57 -14.88 1.35 1.21
N ALA A 58 -14.24 1.99 2.19
CA ALA A 58 -14.24 3.45 2.29
C ALA A 58 -13.58 4.12 1.08
N SER A 59 -12.49 3.54 0.58
CA SER A 59 -11.77 4.02 -0.60
C SER A 59 -12.60 3.89 -1.88
N ALA A 60 -13.29 2.76 -2.06
CA ALA A 60 -14.23 2.56 -3.16
C ALA A 60 -15.40 3.56 -3.10
N ALA A 61 -15.96 3.79 -1.92
CA ALA A 61 -17.03 4.78 -1.72
C ALA A 61 -16.55 6.22 -2.00
N ALA A 62 -15.33 6.58 -1.59
CA ALA A 62 -14.72 7.86 -1.91
C ALA A 62 -14.48 8.04 -3.42
N LEU A 63 -14.05 6.98 -4.12
CA LEU A 63 -13.89 6.99 -5.57
C LEU A 63 -15.23 7.10 -6.32
N ALA A 64 -16.29 6.52 -5.77
CA ALA A 64 -17.66 6.62 -6.29
C ALA A 64 -18.34 7.96 -5.96
N GLY A 65 -17.72 8.81 -5.14
CA GLY A 65 -18.30 10.06 -4.67
C GLY A 65 -19.44 9.88 -3.65
N THR A 66 -19.61 8.69 -3.08
CA THR A 66 -20.64 8.38 -2.08
C THR A 66 -20.15 8.59 -0.63
N LEU A 67 -18.85 8.82 -0.45
CA LEU A 67 -18.22 9.17 0.82
C LEU A 67 -17.54 10.54 0.68
N SER A 68 -17.71 11.41 1.68
CA SER A 68 -17.03 12.72 1.69
C SER A 68 -15.52 12.56 1.91
N ASP A 69 -14.75 13.56 1.44
CA ASP A 69 -13.30 13.59 1.65
C ASP A 69 -12.93 13.55 3.15
N GLU A 70 -13.67 14.26 4.01
CA GLU A 70 -13.46 14.25 5.46
C GLU A 70 -13.70 12.86 6.08
N ALA A 71 -14.79 12.19 5.68
CA ALA A 71 -15.08 10.85 6.16
C ALA A 71 -14.04 9.83 5.65
N PHE A 72 -13.54 9.99 4.43
CA PHE A 72 -12.47 9.17 3.89
C PHE A 72 -11.13 9.38 4.64
N VAL A 73 -10.78 10.62 4.98
CA VAL A 73 -9.59 10.93 5.80
C VAL A 73 -9.69 10.33 7.19
N SER A 74 -10.86 10.42 7.81
CA SER A 74 -11.13 9.78 9.11
C SER A 74 -10.96 8.25 9.02
N ALA A 75 -11.54 7.61 8.00
CA ALA A 75 -11.38 6.17 7.77
C ALA A 75 -9.92 5.77 7.53
N THR A 76 -9.17 6.56 6.77
CA THR A 76 -7.74 6.33 6.50
C THR A 76 -6.88 6.49 7.75
N THR A 77 -7.19 7.48 8.59
CA THR A 77 -6.50 7.71 9.86
C THR A 77 -6.73 6.54 10.81
N ALA A 78 -7.98 6.08 10.94
CA ALA A 78 -8.35 4.94 11.75
C ALA A 78 -7.67 3.65 11.25
N ALA A 79 -7.66 3.41 9.93
CA ALA A 79 -7.00 2.27 9.33
C ALA A 79 -5.48 2.28 9.59
N THR A 80 -4.83 3.45 9.42
CA THR A 80 -3.39 3.62 9.68
C THR A 80 -3.03 3.30 11.13
N ALA A 81 -3.82 3.80 12.09
CA ALA A 81 -3.60 3.51 13.50
C ALA A 81 -3.78 2.02 13.82
N SER A 82 -4.86 1.41 13.30
CA SER A 82 -5.15 -0.02 13.48
C SER A 82 -4.05 -0.91 12.89
N MET A 83 -3.63 -0.64 11.65
CA MET A 83 -2.58 -1.41 10.97
C MET A 83 -1.23 -1.25 11.65
N GLY A 84 -0.91 -0.05 12.17
CA GLY A 84 0.29 0.19 12.96
C GLY A 84 0.35 -0.72 14.19
N ALA A 85 -0.70 -0.74 15.00
CA ALA A 85 -0.77 -1.58 16.19
C ALA A 85 -0.69 -3.09 15.87
N LEU A 86 -1.40 -3.54 14.82
CA LEU A 86 -1.36 -4.94 14.38
C LEU A 86 0.04 -5.34 13.87
N SER A 87 0.75 -4.43 13.19
CA SER A 87 2.11 -4.67 12.72
C SER A 87 3.11 -4.76 13.87
N GLU A 88 2.97 -3.91 14.89
CA GLU A 88 3.79 -4.02 16.11
C GLU A 88 3.59 -5.37 16.82
N LYS A 89 2.33 -5.83 16.92
CA LYS A 89 2.01 -7.15 17.49
C LYS A 89 2.65 -8.30 16.72
N ILE A 90 2.64 -8.25 15.38
CA ILE A 90 3.29 -9.30 14.58
C ILE A 90 4.82 -9.22 14.64
N ILE A 91 5.41 -8.02 14.71
CA ILE A 91 6.86 -7.87 14.96
C ILE A 91 7.23 -8.47 16.31
N ALA A 92 6.41 -8.29 17.34
CA ALA A 92 6.61 -8.94 18.64
C ALA A 92 6.54 -10.47 18.53
N CYS A 93 5.60 -11.03 17.75
CA CYS A 93 5.51 -12.47 17.48
C CYS A 93 6.76 -12.99 16.76
N GLU A 94 7.23 -12.29 15.71
CA GLU A 94 8.46 -12.63 14.99
C GLU A 94 9.66 -12.70 15.95
N ARG A 95 9.82 -11.68 16.81
CA ARG A 95 10.89 -11.63 17.80
C ARG A 95 10.77 -12.75 18.84
N GLY A 96 9.54 -13.10 19.24
CA GLY A 96 9.26 -14.24 20.11
C GLY A 96 9.69 -15.57 19.51
N LEU A 97 9.34 -15.81 18.23
CA LEU A 97 9.74 -17.03 17.50
C LEU A 97 11.27 -17.14 17.38
N ARG A 98 11.96 -16.03 17.08
CA ARG A 98 13.43 -16.00 17.07
C ARG A 98 14.04 -16.32 18.43
N LYS A 99 13.43 -15.83 19.52
CA LYS A 99 13.89 -16.12 20.90
C LYS A 99 13.77 -17.61 21.25
N LEU A 100 12.80 -18.31 20.64
CA LEU A 100 12.61 -19.76 20.76
C LEU A 100 13.44 -20.56 19.75
N GLU A 101 14.33 -19.91 18.99
CA GLU A 101 15.16 -20.53 17.94
C GLU A 101 14.34 -21.10 16.75
N CYS A 102 13.10 -20.65 16.56
CA CYS A 102 12.23 -21.00 15.44
C CYS A 102 12.44 -20.07 14.24
N ASP A 103 13.66 -20.02 13.71
CA ASP A 103 14.09 -19.03 12.70
C ASP A 103 13.32 -19.13 11.36
N GLU A 104 12.93 -20.33 10.95
CA GLU A 104 12.17 -20.55 9.72
C GLU A 104 10.77 -19.94 9.82
N MET A 105 10.05 -20.21 10.92
CA MET A 105 8.74 -19.62 11.18
C MET A 105 8.82 -18.10 11.32
N ALA A 106 9.83 -17.59 12.02
CA ALA A 106 10.08 -16.16 12.11
C ALA A 106 10.33 -15.53 10.71
N THR A 107 11.03 -16.24 9.84
CA THR A 107 11.27 -15.80 8.45
C THR A 107 9.97 -15.76 7.65
N MET A 108 9.09 -16.75 7.78
CA MET A 108 7.77 -16.74 7.12
C MET A 108 6.90 -15.59 7.62
N VAL A 109 6.88 -15.34 8.94
CA VAL A 109 6.18 -14.18 9.52
C VAL A 109 6.72 -12.86 8.93
N ARG A 110 8.04 -12.74 8.77
CA ARG A 110 8.68 -11.57 8.15
C ARG A 110 8.31 -11.41 6.68
N ILE A 111 8.28 -12.49 5.91
CA ILE A 111 7.83 -12.48 4.50
C ILE A 111 6.40 -11.95 4.41
N VAL A 112 5.49 -12.46 5.26
CA VAL A 112 4.12 -11.95 5.30
C VAL A 112 4.07 -10.46 5.66
N GLN A 113 4.87 -9.97 6.62
CA GLN A 113 4.93 -8.53 6.93
C GLN A 113 5.38 -7.68 5.74
N MET A 114 6.41 -8.14 5.03
CA MET A 114 6.94 -7.42 3.87
C MET A 114 5.95 -7.40 2.73
N GLY A 115 5.32 -8.55 2.42
CA GLY A 115 4.24 -8.63 1.44
C GLY A 115 3.08 -7.70 1.82
N GLU A 116 2.63 -7.73 3.06
CA GLU A 116 1.53 -6.87 3.51
C GLU A 116 1.85 -5.38 3.35
N ARG A 117 3.10 -4.96 3.59
CA ARG A 117 3.54 -3.59 3.28
C ARG A 117 3.45 -3.29 1.78
N THR A 118 4.00 -4.15 0.93
CA THR A 118 3.94 -3.97 -0.53
C THR A 118 2.49 -3.90 -1.02
N ARG A 119 1.62 -4.78 -0.51
CA ARG A 119 0.19 -4.80 -0.80
C ARG A 119 -0.49 -3.46 -0.44
N LEU A 120 -0.19 -2.88 0.72
CA LEU A 120 -0.68 -1.54 1.09
C LEU A 120 -0.22 -0.47 0.13
N GLU A 121 1.08 -0.42 -0.13
CA GLU A 121 1.71 0.59 -0.97
C GLU A 121 1.11 0.56 -2.38
N MET A 122 1.00 -0.63 -2.98
CA MET A 122 0.43 -0.79 -4.32
C MET A 122 -1.08 -0.51 -4.36
N THR A 123 -1.82 -0.89 -3.32
CA THR A 123 -3.27 -0.57 -3.23
C THR A 123 -3.47 0.96 -3.13
N CYS A 124 -2.68 1.65 -2.31
CA CYS A 124 -2.68 3.11 -2.23
C CYS A 124 -2.31 3.77 -3.56
N ALA A 125 -1.27 3.27 -4.25
CA ALA A 125 -0.86 3.77 -5.56
C ALA A 125 -1.98 3.63 -6.60
N LEU A 126 -2.62 2.45 -6.68
CA LEU A 126 -3.75 2.22 -7.57
C LEU A 126 -4.94 3.12 -7.25
N HIS A 127 -5.23 3.38 -5.97
CA HIS A 127 -6.27 4.33 -5.58
C HIS A 127 -5.95 5.77 -6.01
N ALA A 128 -4.71 6.22 -5.83
CA ALA A 128 -4.28 7.54 -6.28
C ALA A 128 -4.39 7.67 -7.80
N LEU A 129 -3.91 6.68 -8.56
CA LEU A 129 -4.00 6.64 -10.02
C LEU A 129 -5.46 6.64 -10.50
N ARG A 130 -6.34 5.84 -9.88
CA ARG A 130 -7.78 5.83 -10.19
C ARG A 130 -8.46 7.15 -9.88
N ARG A 131 -8.11 7.80 -8.77
CA ARG A 131 -8.67 9.10 -8.39
C ARG A 131 -8.24 10.19 -9.38
N ALA A 132 -6.96 10.24 -9.74
CA ALA A 132 -6.45 11.18 -10.74
C ALA A 132 -7.15 10.98 -12.09
N ARG A 133 -7.34 9.73 -12.50
CA ARG A 133 -8.09 9.38 -13.71
C ARG A 133 -9.55 9.81 -13.67
N ASN A 134 -10.26 9.59 -12.57
CA ASN A 134 -11.67 9.97 -12.45
C ASN A 134 -11.88 11.48 -12.49
N ARG A 135 -10.87 12.26 -12.11
CA ARG A 135 -10.91 13.73 -12.12
C ARG A 135 -10.52 14.34 -13.46
N GLY A 136 -10.03 13.56 -14.42
CA GLY A 136 -9.56 14.09 -15.70
C GLY A 136 -8.39 15.06 -15.53
N GLU A 137 -7.47 14.76 -14.59
CA GLU A 137 -6.37 15.67 -14.22
C GLU A 137 -5.46 15.99 -15.42
N TRP A 138 -5.28 15.06 -16.36
CA TRP A 138 -4.33 15.21 -17.48
C TRP A 138 -4.98 15.57 -18.81
N SER A 139 -4.24 16.28 -19.66
CA SER A 139 -4.74 16.81 -20.93
C SER A 139 -5.26 15.71 -21.86
N TRP A 140 -4.52 14.60 -21.97
CA TRP A 140 -4.87 13.45 -22.80
C TRP A 140 -6.15 12.74 -22.34
N GLN A 141 -6.52 12.83 -21.07
CA GLN A 141 -7.80 12.27 -20.57
C GLN A 141 -8.99 13.07 -21.08
N ARG A 142 -8.85 14.40 -21.12
CA ARG A 142 -9.86 15.32 -21.66
C ARG A 142 -10.00 15.12 -23.18
N SER A 143 -8.90 14.90 -23.88
CA SER A 143 -8.91 14.54 -25.30
C SER A 143 -9.64 13.22 -25.56
N ASP A 144 -9.37 12.17 -24.76
CA ASP A 144 -10.08 10.88 -24.86
C ASP A 144 -11.58 11.01 -24.56
N ALA A 145 -11.95 11.83 -23.56
CA ALA A 145 -13.35 12.12 -23.25
C ALA A 145 -14.06 12.81 -24.42
N LYS A 146 -13.41 13.82 -25.02
CA LYS A 146 -13.92 14.51 -26.21
C LYS A 146 -14.07 13.57 -27.40
N VAL A 147 -13.08 12.72 -27.69
CA VAL A 147 -13.18 11.71 -28.78
C VAL A 147 -14.30 10.71 -28.52
N ARG A 148 -14.50 10.27 -27.27
CA ARG A 148 -15.65 9.41 -26.91
C ARG A 148 -16.97 10.13 -27.10
N MET A 149 -17.09 11.37 -26.63
CA MET A 149 -18.31 12.17 -26.80
C MET A 149 -18.56 12.48 -28.28
N ASP A 150 -17.53 12.76 -29.08
CA ASP A 150 -17.65 12.98 -30.52
C ASP A 150 -18.08 11.69 -31.24
N ASN A 151 -17.58 10.52 -30.84
CA ASN A 151 -18.01 9.22 -31.38
C ASN A 151 -19.45 8.86 -30.95
N VAL A 152 -19.87 9.21 -29.74
CA VAL A 152 -21.23 9.01 -29.23
C VAL A 152 -22.20 10.03 -29.85
N ALA A 153 -21.80 11.28 -30.04
CA ALA A 153 -22.57 12.33 -30.71
C ALA A 153 -22.70 12.06 -32.21
N ARG A 154 -21.68 11.50 -32.87
CA ARG A 154 -21.80 10.95 -34.24
C ARG A 154 -22.79 9.79 -34.34
N ALA A 155 -23.06 9.10 -33.23
CA ALA A 155 -24.04 8.02 -33.15
C ALA A 155 -25.40 8.49 -32.62
N SER A 156 -25.50 9.70 -32.06
CA SER A 156 -26.71 10.21 -31.42
C SER A 156 -26.67 11.74 -31.38
N GLU A 157 -27.29 12.38 -32.37
CA GLU A 157 -27.52 13.83 -32.40
C GLU A 157 -28.49 14.25 -31.28
N VAL A 158 -28.03 14.66 -30.08
CA VAL A 158 -28.70 15.69 -29.23
C VAL A 158 -27.67 16.32 -28.25
N ASN A 159 -27.68 17.66 -28.22
CA ASN A 159 -27.00 18.60 -27.33
C ASN A 159 -26.80 18.18 -25.86
N VAL A 160 -25.63 18.50 -25.30
CA VAL A 160 -25.51 18.87 -23.87
C VAL A 160 -24.48 20.01 -23.69
N ASP A 161 -24.93 21.06 -23.01
CA ASP A 161 -24.19 22.25 -22.59
C ASP A 161 -23.06 21.93 -21.58
N GLU A 162 -21.95 22.64 -21.73
CA GLU A 162 -20.72 22.54 -20.94
C GLU A 162 -20.82 23.39 -19.66
N VAL A 163 -20.56 22.79 -18.49
CA VAL A 163 -20.26 23.52 -17.25
C VAL A 163 -18.83 23.17 -16.82
N SER A 164 -17.90 24.04 -17.21
CA SER A 164 -16.50 24.02 -16.77
C SER A 164 -16.37 24.73 -15.42
N GLY A 165 -16.17 23.95 -14.36
CA GLY A 165 -15.76 24.42 -13.04
C GLY A 165 -14.40 23.81 -12.68
N GLU A 166 -13.32 24.57 -12.88
CA GLU A 166 -11.99 24.19 -12.42
C GLU A 166 -11.93 24.20 -10.88
N LEU A 167 -11.83 23.01 -10.28
CA LEU A 167 -11.53 22.87 -8.86
C LEU A 167 -10.16 22.21 -8.72
N ARG A 168 -9.19 23.01 -8.27
CA ARG A 168 -7.84 22.56 -7.91
C ARG A 168 -7.89 21.71 -6.63
N PRO A 169 -7.36 20.47 -6.62
CA PRO A 169 -7.31 19.67 -5.40
C PRO A 169 -6.02 19.95 -4.61
N SER A 170 -6.16 20.44 -3.37
CA SER A 170 -5.08 20.60 -2.39
C SER A 170 -4.94 19.35 -1.52
N TRP A 171 -4.11 18.38 -1.90
CA TRP A 171 -3.80 17.22 -1.04
C TRP A 171 -2.31 16.81 -1.10
N ALA A 172 -1.42 17.79 -1.16
CA ALA A 172 0.01 17.62 -0.94
C ALA A 172 0.59 18.64 0.05
N HIS A 173 -0.21 19.15 0.99
CA HIS A 173 0.38 19.84 2.15
C HIS A 173 0.78 18.81 3.19
N VAL A 174 2.05 18.41 3.14
CA VAL A 174 2.75 17.88 4.31
C VAL A 174 2.70 18.98 5.36
N SER A 175 1.99 18.74 6.46
CA SER A 175 1.97 19.63 7.62
C SER A 175 3.39 19.76 8.17
N GLY A 176 4.11 20.78 7.71
CA GLY A 176 5.52 21.01 8.00
C GLY A 176 6.15 22.11 7.13
N ASP A 177 5.65 22.34 5.92
CA ASP A 177 6.22 23.37 5.05
C ASP A 177 5.50 24.71 5.23
N ASN A 178 6.22 25.66 5.82
CA ASN A 178 5.88 27.09 5.80
C ASN A 178 5.78 27.58 4.35
N ALA A 179 4.62 27.38 3.73
CA ALA A 179 4.29 27.87 2.39
C ALA A 179 4.39 29.42 2.29
N SER A 180 4.43 30.12 3.42
CA SER A 180 4.67 31.57 3.48
C SER A 180 6.14 31.99 3.24
N ALA A 181 7.10 31.06 3.17
CA ALA A 181 8.52 31.40 3.04
C ALA A 181 9.03 31.49 1.58
N CYS A 182 8.25 31.06 0.59
CA CYS A 182 8.70 31.08 -0.81
C CYS A 182 8.08 32.26 -1.58
N THR A 183 8.54 33.47 -1.27
CA THR A 183 8.14 34.69 -1.99
C THR A 183 8.97 34.83 -3.28
N ARG A 184 8.29 34.74 -4.44
CA ARG A 184 8.77 35.04 -5.81
C ARG A 184 10.05 34.30 -6.27
N GLY A 185 9.86 33.25 -7.07
CA GLY A 185 10.88 32.83 -8.06
C GLY A 185 11.86 31.74 -7.61
N CYS A 186 11.50 30.85 -6.69
CA CYS A 186 12.29 29.64 -6.47
C CYS A 186 12.07 28.63 -7.60
N ALA A 187 13.16 28.17 -8.22
CA ALA A 187 13.17 27.10 -9.23
C ALA A 187 12.68 25.72 -8.70
N CYS A 188 12.33 25.63 -7.41
CA CYS A 188 11.74 24.47 -6.76
C CYS A 188 10.25 24.25 -7.10
N VAL A 189 9.61 25.18 -7.82
CA VAL A 189 8.23 25.05 -8.34
C VAL A 189 8.26 24.96 -9.88
N GLN A 190 9.05 24.03 -10.42
CA GLN A 190 8.72 23.52 -11.75
C GLN A 190 7.62 22.49 -11.55
N GLU A 191 6.41 22.78 -12.05
CA GLU A 191 5.36 21.77 -12.15
C GLU A 191 5.96 20.59 -12.91
N ALA A 192 5.99 19.42 -12.27
CA ALA A 192 6.45 18.20 -12.91
C ALA A 192 5.65 18.01 -14.22
N PRO A 193 6.29 17.56 -15.31
CA PRO A 193 5.58 17.33 -16.56
C PRO A 193 4.42 16.36 -16.33
N GLU A 194 3.29 16.62 -17.00
CA GLU A 194 2.16 15.69 -16.92
C GLU A 194 2.60 14.30 -17.41
N PRO A 195 2.20 13.22 -16.72
CA PRO A 195 2.49 11.87 -17.18
C PRO A 195 1.80 11.62 -18.51
N THR A 196 2.49 10.93 -19.41
CA THR A 196 1.90 10.41 -20.63
C THR A 196 0.89 9.31 -20.34
N ARG A 197 0.03 9.02 -21.33
CA ARG A 197 -0.91 7.90 -21.24
C ARG A 197 -0.19 6.55 -21.04
N GLU A 198 0.92 6.36 -21.75
CA GLU A 198 1.72 5.14 -21.65
C GLU A 198 2.33 4.99 -20.25
N GLU A 199 2.90 6.05 -19.68
CA GLU A 199 3.42 6.03 -18.31
C GLU A 199 2.33 5.71 -17.27
N PHE A 200 1.13 6.28 -17.45
CA PHE A 200 0.00 5.96 -16.59
C PHE A 200 -0.43 4.49 -16.70
N ASP A 201 -0.62 3.99 -17.92
CA ASP A 201 -1.06 2.62 -18.17
C ASP A 201 -0.01 1.62 -17.66
N ASN A 202 1.28 1.91 -17.85
CA ASN A 202 2.38 1.12 -17.32
C ASN A 202 2.40 1.13 -15.79
N ALA A 203 2.25 2.31 -15.15
CA ALA A 203 2.21 2.40 -13.69
C ALA A 203 1.03 1.61 -13.08
N VAL A 204 -0.14 1.62 -13.72
CA VAL A 204 -1.28 0.79 -13.30
C VAL A 204 -0.97 -0.71 -13.44
N ALA A 205 -0.35 -1.10 -14.56
CA ALA A 205 0.01 -2.49 -14.82
C ALA A 205 1.05 -3.00 -13.82
N GLU A 206 2.13 -2.25 -13.60
CA GLU A 206 3.19 -2.58 -12.64
C GLU A 206 2.65 -2.69 -11.22
N ALA A 207 1.85 -1.71 -10.77
CA ALA A 207 1.28 -1.75 -9.43
C ALA A 207 0.31 -2.93 -9.24
N THR A 208 -0.41 -3.33 -10.30
CA THR A 208 -1.31 -4.50 -10.28
C THR A 208 -0.49 -5.79 -10.22
N GLN A 209 0.54 -5.93 -11.05
CA GLN A 209 1.41 -7.10 -11.08
C GLN A 209 2.14 -7.30 -9.74
N GLU A 210 2.64 -6.22 -9.14
CA GLU A 210 3.34 -6.29 -7.86
C GLU A 210 2.36 -6.64 -6.72
N LEU A 211 1.12 -6.17 -6.79
CA LEU A 211 0.06 -6.55 -5.84
C LEU A 211 -0.28 -8.04 -5.95
N GLU A 212 -0.39 -8.59 -7.16
CA GLU A 212 -0.64 -10.02 -7.39
C GLU A 212 0.52 -10.88 -6.90
N ARG A 213 1.77 -10.49 -7.20
CA ARG A 213 2.95 -11.19 -6.71
C ARG A 213 2.98 -11.21 -5.18
N SER A 214 2.78 -10.05 -4.57
CA SER A 214 2.79 -9.93 -3.11
C SER A 214 1.68 -10.77 -2.47
N ALA A 215 0.50 -10.85 -3.08
CA ALA A 215 -0.59 -11.71 -2.60
C ALA A 215 -0.21 -13.20 -2.64
N GLN A 216 0.47 -13.64 -3.69
CA GLN A 216 0.98 -15.01 -3.78
C GLN A 216 2.01 -15.31 -2.68
N GLU A 217 3.02 -14.44 -2.52
CA GLU A 217 4.06 -14.61 -1.49
C GLU A 217 3.49 -14.66 -0.07
N ILE A 218 2.47 -13.86 0.22
CA ILE A 218 1.75 -13.90 1.50
C ILE A 218 1.06 -15.25 1.68
N ASN A 219 0.33 -15.73 0.66
CA ASN A 219 -0.43 -16.98 0.75
C ASN A 219 0.50 -18.18 0.96
N ASP A 220 1.60 -18.24 0.21
CA ASP A 220 2.59 -19.33 0.32
C ASP A 220 3.18 -19.35 1.74
N ALA A 221 3.64 -18.19 2.26
CA ALA A 221 4.19 -18.11 3.61
C ALA A 221 3.15 -18.40 4.71
N VAL A 222 1.89 -18.02 4.50
CA VAL A 222 0.78 -18.34 5.41
C VAL A 222 0.49 -19.83 5.45
N GLU A 223 0.59 -20.51 4.30
CA GLU A 223 0.39 -21.95 4.19
C GLU A 223 1.51 -22.72 4.92
N GLU A 224 2.77 -22.33 4.73
CA GLU A 224 3.91 -22.90 5.47
C GLU A 224 3.75 -22.73 6.99
N LEU A 225 3.27 -21.56 7.44
CA LEU A 225 2.99 -21.32 8.87
C LEU A 225 1.83 -22.18 9.40
N ARG A 226 0.88 -22.58 8.54
CA ARG A 226 -0.21 -23.48 8.93
C ARG A 226 0.31 -24.90 9.10
N TYR A 227 1.14 -25.39 8.18
CA TYR A 227 1.78 -26.69 8.34
C TYR A 227 2.64 -26.75 9.60
N ALA A 228 3.41 -25.69 9.88
CA ALA A 228 4.17 -25.58 11.13
C ALA A 228 3.28 -25.62 12.39
N LEU A 229 2.11 -24.99 12.36
CA LEU A 229 1.16 -25.03 13.48
C LEU A 229 0.53 -26.42 13.66
N GLU A 230 0.28 -27.12 12.55
CA GLU A 230 -0.27 -28.48 12.55
C GLU A 230 0.75 -29.51 13.06
N ASP A 231 2.03 -29.35 12.73
CA ASP A 231 3.11 -30.23 13.21
C ASP A 231 3.40 -30.07 14.72
N GLU A 232 3.00 -28.94 15.31
CA GLU A 232 3.07 -28.69 16.75
C GLU A 232 1.89 -29.35 17.53
N LEU A 233 0.93 -30.03 16.86
CA LEU A 233 -0.19 -30.80 17.44
C LEU A 233 0.18 -32.23 17.84
#